data_AF-A0A7J2X3K7-F1
#
_entry.id   AF-A0A7J2X3K7-F1
#
_cell.length_a   1.000
_cell.length_b   1.000
_cell.length_c   1.000
_cell.angle_alpha   90.00
_cell.angle_beta   90.00
_cell.angle_gamma   90.00
#
_symmetry.space_group_name_H-M   'P 1'
#
loop_
_entity.id
_entity.type
_entity.pdbx_description
1 polymer ?
#
loop_
_entity_poly.entity_id
_entity_poly.type
_entity_poly.pdbx_seq_one_letter_code
_entity_poly.pdbx_strand_id
1 'polypeptide(L)'
;MKLYNKVGDELYILYHYKEGLETGDSLLIWDGEARRGLLSYVIGHEFITVSGILDELIKREIVEKEYNIMEYSSEELSKLLSGVSSLKIAKAKIIMEVKDGEVTFWSGWIP
;
A
#
# COMPACT_ATOMS: atom_id res chain seq x y z
N MET A 1 4.92 3.76 -3.75
CA MET A 1 4.13 2.57 -3.39
C MET A 1 4.43 2.15 -1.95
N LYS A 2 3.45 1.60 -1.24
CA LYS A 2 3.59 1.01 0.10
C LYS A 2 2.69 -0.22 0.23
N LEU A 3 3.14 -1.25 0.94
CA LEU A 3 2.28 -2.36 1.32
C LEU A 3 1.26 -1.86 2.37
N TYR A 4 -0.03 -1.96 2.05
CA TYR A 4 -1.12 -1.46 2.86
C TYR A 4 -1.73 -2.56 3.74
N ASN A 5 -2.07 -3.71 3.14
CA ASN A 5 -2.72 -4.80 3.86
C ASN A 5 -2.39 -6.14 3.20
N LYS A 6 -2.65 -7.23 3.93
CA LYS A 6 -2.41 -8.60 3.50
C LYS A 6 -3.51 -9.53 4.00
N VAL A 7 -4.09 -10.31 3.09
CA VAL A 7 -5.11 -11.32 3.41
C VAL A 7 -4.75 -12.61 2.68
N GLY A 8 -4.37 -13.66 3.42
CA GLY A 8 -3.98 -14.93 2.80
C GLY A 8 -2.74 -14.77 1.92
N ASP A 9 -2.84 -15.04 0.62
CA ASP A 9 -1.81 -14.84 -0.39
C ASP A 9 -1.99 -13.53 -1.20
N GLU A 10 -2.92 -12.67 -0.78
CA GLU A 10 -3.25 -11.41 -1.44
C GLU A 10 -2.60 -10.24 -0.70
N LEU A 11 -2.03 -9.32 -1.47
CA LEU A 11 -1.36 -8.11 -1.03
C LEU A 11 -2.10 -6.90 -1.58
N TYR A 12 -2.31 -5.91 -0.73
CA TYR A 12 -2.93 -4.64 -1.10
C TYR A 12 -1.86 -3.58 -1.04
N ILE A 13 -1.61 -2.93 -2.17
CA ILE A 13 -0.51 -1.98 -2.34
C ILE A 13 -1.11 -0.61 -2.58
N LEU A 14 -0.83 0.31 -1.67
CA LEU A 14 -1.19 1.72 -1.82
C LEU A 14 -0.16 2.40 -2.71
N TYR A 15 -0.64 3.03 -3.78
CA TYR A 15 0.23 3.69 -4.75
C TYR A 15 -0.41 4.99 -5.26
N HIS A 16 0.42 5.91 -5.72
CA HIS A 16 -0.07 7.13 -6.39
C HIS A 16 -0.33 6.82 -7.87
N TYR A 17 -1.42 7.32 -8.46
CA TYR A 17 -1.80 6.94 -9.84
C TYR A 17 -0.69 7.13 -10.90
N LYS A 18 0.19 8.14 -10.70
CA LYS A 18 1.36 8.41 -11.56
C LYS A 18 2.42 7.31 -11.54
N GLU A 19 2.43 6.44 -10.53
CA GLU A 19 3.36 5.31 -10.47
C GLU A 19 3.02 4.22 -11.51
N GLY A 20 1.84 4.30 -12.16
CA GLY A 20 1.56 3.57 -13.39
C GLY A 20 1.42 2.05 -13.23
N LEU A 21 0.97 1.58 -12.06
CA LEU A 21 0.80 0.15 -11.81
C LEU A 21 -0.42 -0.41 -12.54
N GLU A 22 -0.26 -1.49 -13.30
CA GLU A 22 -1.30 -2.11 -14.13
C GLU A 22 -1.56 -3.58 -13.76
N THR A 23 -2.72 -4.11 -14.16
CA THR A 23 -3.03 -5.54 -13.97
C THR A 23 -2.10 -6.38 -14.84
N GLY A 24 -1.48 -7.39 -14.26
CA GLY A 24 -0.47 -8.24 -14.90
C GLY A 24 0.97 -7.83 -14.57
N ASP A 25 1.19 -6.65 -14.00
CA ASP A 25 2.52 -6.23 -13.56
C ASP A 25 3.07 -7.17 -12.50
N SER A 26 4.36 -7.48 -12.63
CA SER A 26 5.11 -8.24 -11.64
C SER A 26 5.79 -7.30 -10.65
N LEU A 27 5.63 -7.58 -9.36
CA LEU A 27 6.17 -6.80 -8.27
C LEU A 27 7.07 -7.67 -7.40
N LEU A 28 8.27 -7.14 -7.12
CA LEU A 28 9.16 -7.66 -6.09
C LEU A 28 9.06 -6.76 -4.85
N ILE A 29 8.47 -7.29 -3.79
CA ILE A 29 8.45 -6.62 -2.48
C ILE A 29 9.65 -7.14 -1.70
N TRP A 30 10.67 -6.31 -1.54
CA TRP A 30 11.97 -6.71 -0.99
C TRP A 30 12.16 -6.19 0.43
N ASP A 31 12.56 -7.08 1.34
CA ASP A 31 13.08 -6.77 2.66
C ASP A 31 14.60 -6.95 2.67
N GLY A 32 15.30 -5.82 2.77
CA GLY A 32 16.75 -5.77 2.82
C GLY A 32 17.36 -6.34 4.09
N GLU A 33 16.66 -6.29 5.22
CA GLU A 33 17.16 -6.82 6.50
C GLU A 33 17.08 -8.34 6.51
N ALA A 34 15.95 -8.90 6.10
CA ALA A 34 15.78 -10.35 6.00
C ALA A 34 16.46 -10.98 4.77
N ARG A 35 16.91 -10.16 3.81
CA ARG A 35 17.40 -10.58 2.48
C ARG A 35 16.41 -11.51 1.76
N ARG A 36 15.13 -11.19 1.91
CA ARG A 36 14.01 -11.95 1.36
C ARG A 36 13.05 -11.02 0.65
N GLY A 37 12.27 -11.54 -0.28
CA GLY A 37 11.24 -10.78 -0.96
C GLY A 37 10.09 -11.64 -1.45
N LEU A 38 9.01 -10.99 -1.83
CA LEU A 38 7.84 -11.64 -2.41
C LEU A 38 7.72 -11.24 -3.87
N LEU A 39 7.69 -12.25 -4.75
CA LEU A 39 7.29 -12.10 -6.14
C LEU A 39 5.78 -12.22 -6.20
N SER A 40 5.13 -11.14 -6.63
CA SER A 40 3.69 -11.06 -6.75
C SER A 40 3.30 -10.49 -8.10
N TYR A 41 2.06 -10.75 -8.52
CA TYR A 41 1.49 -10.17 -9.74
C TYR A 41 0.23 -9.40 -9.40
N VAL A 42 0.06 -8.24 -10.03
CA VAL A 42 -1.14 -7.43 -9.86
C VAL A 42 -2.32 -8.12 -10.54
N ILE A 43 -3.36 -8.41 -9.77
CA ILE A 43 -4.59 -9.07 -10.24
C ILE A 43 -5.75 -8.10 -10.45
N GLY A 44 -5.64 -6.88 -9.93
CA GLY A 44 -6.67 -5.87 -10.11
C GLY A 44 -6.40 -4.59 -9.34
N HIS A 45 -7.32 -3.64 -9.49
CA HIS A 45 -7.25 -2.32 -8.86
C HIS A 45 -8.55 -2.02 -8.15
N GLU A 46 -8.44 -1.45 -6.96
CA GLU A 46 -9.56 -0.94 -6.18
C GLU A 46 -9.42 0.58 -6.05
N PHE A 47 -10.52 1.28 -6.35
CA PHE A 47 -10.62 2.70 -6.04
C PHE A 47 -11.01 2.83 -4.58
N ILE A 48 -10.16 3.48 -3.80
CA ILE A 48 -10.50 3.82 -2.43
C ILE A 48 -11.43 5.03 -2.48
N THR A 49 -12.54 4.98 -1.75
CA THR A 49 -13.35 6.18 -1.58
C THR A 49 -12.57 7.18 -0.71
N VAL A 50 -12.67 8.47 -1.04
CA VAL A 50 -12.00 9.55 -0.29
C VAL A 50 -12.34 9.47 1.21
N SER A 51 -13.55 9.04 1.57
CA SER A 51 -13.98 8.81 2.96
C SER A 51 -13.16 7.73 3.67
N GLY A 52 -12.87 6.61 3.01
CA GLY A 52 -12.12 5.50 3.63
C GLY A 52 -10.66 5.84 3.90
N ILE A 53 -10.02 6.57 2.98
CA ILE A 53 -8.62 7.03 3.19
C ILE A 53 -8.57 8.10 4.29
N LEU A 54 -9.51 9.04 4.30
CA LEU A 54 -9.59 10.05 5.35
C LEU A 54 -9.70 9.41 6.73
N ASP A 55 -10.58 8.42 6.90
CA ASP A 55 -10.71 7.71 8.17
C ASP A 55 -9.40 7.06 8.62
N GLU A 56 -8.60 6.55 7.68
CA GLU A 56 -7.33 5.92 8.01
C GLU A 56 -6.20 6.93 8.27
N LEU A 57 -6.13 8.02 7.49
CA LEU A 57 -5.20 9.12 7.74
C LEU A 57 -5.50 9.79 9.07
N ILE A 58 -6.77 10.03 9.37
CA ILE A 58 -7.24 10.56 10.64
C ILE A 58 -6.90 9.57 11.77
N LYS A 59 -7.10 8.26 11.59
CA LYS A 59 -6.68 7.26 12.59
C LYS A 59 -5.17 7.31 12.84
N ARG A 60 -4.35 7.44 11.80
CA ARG A 60 -2.89 7.57 11.96
C ARG A 60 -2.51 8.87 12.68
N GLU A 61 -3.09 10.01 12.31
CA GLU A 61 -2.83 11.29 12.97
C GLU A 61 -3.33 11.33 14.42
N ILE A 62 -4.51 10.78 14.72
CA ILE A 62 -5.08 10.73 16.08
C ILE A 62 -4.30 9.76 16.97
N VAL A 63 -3.80 8.65 16.44
CA VAL A 63 -2.98 7.71 17.23
C VAL A 63 -1.60 8.29 17.51
N GLU A 64 -1.07 9.17 16.65
CA GLU A 64 0.23 9.83 16.86
C GLU A 64 0.17 11.14 17.65
N LYS A 65 -1.00 11.77 17.80
CA LYS A 65 -1.15 13.01 18.57
C LYS A 65 -2.36 12.96 19.50
N GLU A 66 -2.11 13.11 20.80
CA GLU A 66 -3.14 13.49 21.78
C GLU A 66 -3.98 14.64 21.20
N TYR A 67 -5.30 14.44 21.18
CA TYR A 67 -6.36 15.31 20.64
C TYR A 67 -5.97 16.80 20.52
N ASN A 68 -5.29 17.15 19.43
CA ASN A 68 -5.15 18.53 18.98
C ASN A 68 -6.16 18.71 17.86
N ILE A 69 -7.21 19.49 18.12
CA ILE A 69 -8.11 19.98 17.08
C ILE A 69 -7.24 20.83 16.15
N MET A 70 -6.78 20.24 15.05
CA MET A 70 -6.03 20.97 14.02
C MET A 70 -7.04 21.72 13.15
N GLU A 71 -7.09 23.05 13.31
CA GLU A 71 -7.80 23.92 12.36
C GLU A 71 -7.04 23.92 11.04
N TYR A 72 -7.56 23.16 10.07
CA TYR A 72 -7.06 23.20 8.69
C TYR A 72 -7.67 24.38 7.95
N SER A 73 -6.85 25.20 7.30
CA SER A 73 -7.35 26.15 6.32
C SER A 73 -8.00 25.41 5.13
N SER A 74 -8.92 26.05 4.41
CA SER A 74 -9.56 25.44 3.24
C SER A 74 -8.57 25.00 2.16
N GLU A 75 -7.41 25.65 2.08
CA GLU A 75 -6.36 25.32 1.12
C GLU A 75 -5.56 24.08 1.54
N GLU A 76 -5.22 23.95 2.82
CA GLU A 76 -4.57 22.75 3.37
C GLU A 76 -5.48 21.53 3.27
N LEU A 77 -6.76 21.70 3.58
CA LEU A 77 -7.76 20.64 3.42
C LEU A 77 -7.86 20.21 1.94
N SER A 78 -7.86 21.17 1.01
CA SER A 78 -7.90 20.89 -0.43
C SER A 78 -6.63 20.15 -0.92
N LYS A 79 -5.45 20.52 -0.41
CA LYS A 79 -4.19 19.82 -0.70
C LYS A 79 -4.21 18.38 -0.15
N LEU A 80 -4.73 18.19 1.05
CA LEU A 80 -4.87 16.86 1.65
C LEU A 80 -5.86 16.00 0.87
N LEU A 81 -7.04 16.53 0.53
CA LEU A 81 -8.04 15.84 -0.28
C LEU A 81 -7.54 15.51 -1.69
N SER A 82 -6.79 16.41 -2.32
CA SER A 82 -6.20 16.14 -3.64
C SER A 82 -5.11 15.07 -3.57
N GLY A 83 -4.27 15.07 -2.53
CA GLY A 83 -3.32 14.00 -2.26
C GLY A 83 -4.01 12.65 -2.05
N VAL A 84 -5.08 12.63 -1.27
CA VAL A 84 -5.88 11.43 -1.01
C VAL A 84 -6.55 10.88 -2.27
N SER A 85 -7.21 11.74 -3.04
CA SER A 85 -7.91 11.34 -4.28
C SER A 85 -6.95 10.82 -5.38
N SER A 86 -5.66 11.11 -5.26
CA SER A 86 -4.62 10.62 -6.16
C SER A 86 -4.10 9.21 -5.81
N LEU A 87 -4.50 8.65 -4.66
CA LEU A 87 -4.10 7.33 -4.23
C LEU A 87 -5.04 6.24 -4.78
N LYS A 88 -4.46 5.08 -5.08
CA LYS A 88 -5.15 3.88 -5.52
C LYS A 88 -4.63 2.67 -4.75
N ILE A 89 -5.43 1.61 -4.68
CA ILE A 89 -4.98 0.31 -4.18
C ILE A 89 -4.87 -0.65 -5.36
N ALA A 90 -3.71 -1.28 -5.51
CA ALA A 90 -3.55 -2.45 -6.36
C ALA A 90 -3.66 -3.69 -5.49
N LYS A 91 -4.43 -4.65 -5.98
CA LYS A 91 -4.51 -5.99 -5.42
C LYS A 91 -3.51 -6.86 -6.18
N ALA A 92 -2.57 -7.45 -5.46
CA ALA A 92 -1.57 -8.36 -6.00
C ALA A 92 -1.66 -9.72 -5.31
N LYS A 93 -1.19 -10.78 -5.96
CA LYS A 93 -1.18 -12.13 -5.40
C LYS A 93 0.23 -12.69 -5.40
N ILE A 94 0.63 -13.29 -4.29
CA ILE A 94 1.96 -13.87 -4.08
C ILE A 94 2.06 -15.15 -4.92
N ILE A 95 3.14 -15.28 -5.68
CA ILE A 95 3.46 -16.49 -6.46
C ILE A 95 4.65 -17.21 -5.87
N MET A 96 5.74 -16.47 -5.67
CA MET A 96 6.99 -17.01 -5.19
C MET A 96 7.58 -16.12 -4.11
N GLU A 97 8.55 -16.68 -3.42
CA GLU A 97 9.43 -15.94 -2.54
C GLU A 97 10.82 -15.88 -3.16
N VAL A 98 11.53 -14.79 -2.92
CA VAL A 98 12.95 -14.65 -3.20
C VAL A 98 13.68 -14.74 -1.89
N LYS A 99 14.62 -15.66 -1.74
CA LYS A 99 15.44 -15.80 -0.54
C LYS A 99 16.89 -15.91 -0.93
N ASP A 100 17.73 -15.00 -0.42
CA ASP A 100 19.16 -14.95 -0.73
C ASP A 100 19.49 -14.90 -2.24
N GLY A 101 18.55 -14.37 -3.04
CA GLY A 101 18.67 -14.26 -4.49
C GLY A 101 18.08 -15.44 -5.28
N GLU A 102 17.61 -16.49 -4.60
CA GLU A 102 16.96 -17.64 -5.23
C GLU A 102 15.44 -17.55 -5.17
N VAL A 103 14.77 -17.96 -6.24
CA VAL A 103 13.29 -18.00 -6.31
C VAL A 103 12.80 -19.35 -5.81
N THR A 104 12.01 -19.34 -4.73
CA THR A 104 11.47 -20.53 -4.07
C THR A 104 9.96 -20.45 -3.90
N PHE A 105 9.31 -21.58 -3.62
CA PHE A 105 7.90 -21.56 -3.24
C PHE A 105 7.68 -20.72 -1.98
N TRP A 106 6.59 -19.97 -1.96
CA TRP A 106 6.27 -19.09 -0.86
C TRP A 106 6.04 -19.87 0.43
N SER A 107 6.84 -19.59 1.46
CA SER A 107 6.78 -20.32 2.73
C SER A 107 5.71 -19.79 3.69
N GLY A 108 4.89 -18.82 3.27
CA GLY A 108 4.03 -18.05 4.15
C GLY A 108 4.72 -16.84 4.81
N TRP A 109 6.00 -16.59 4.51
CA TRP A 109 6.76 -15.45 5.05
C TRP A 109 6.29 -14.12 4.46
N ILE A 110 6.44 -13.04 5.24
CA ILE A 110 5.99 -11.70 4.89
C ILE A 110 7.03 -10.69 5.42
N PRO A 111 7.39 -9.68 4.63
CA PRO A 111 8.23 -8.56 5.04
C PRO A 111 7.49 -7.54 5.93
#